data_AF-A0A8J6FKB2-F1
#
_entry.id   AF-A0A8J6FKB2-F1
#
_cell.length_a   1.000
_cell.length_b   1.000
_cell.length_c   1.000
_cell.angle_alpha   90.00
_cell.angle_beta   90.00
_cell.angle_gamma   90.00
#
_symmetry.space_group_name_H-M   'P 1'
#
loop_
_entity.id
_entity.type
_entity.pdbx_description
1 polymer ?
#
loop_
_entity_poly.entity_id
_entity_poly.type
_entity_poly.pdbx_seq_one_letter_code
_entity_poly.pdbx_strand_id
1 'polypeptide(L)'
;MGFPSTGYELNPILLNWAKLLAYRRGFSQDQATFLKQDFWVADLSKYNNVTVFLAPAIVESLKKKLADELPDNSRVIVCRFPLTGWTPTCSEGSGLEQVWAYDMANVRKGSNQSPS
;
A
#
# COMPACT_ATOMS: atom_id res chain seq x y z
N MET A 1 -3.45 16.95 -11.64
CA MET A 1 -4.46 15.87 -11.54
C MET A 1 -3.85 14.73 -10.72
N GLY A 2 -4.63 14.08 -9.86
CA GLY A 2 -4.16 12.95 -9.04
C GLY A 2 -4.24 11.62 -9.79
N PHE A 3 -3.78 10.53 -9.16
CA PHE A 3 -3.89 9.17 -9.69
C PHE A 3 -5.27 8.58 -9.39
N PRO A 4 -5.88 7.83 -10.33
CA PRO A 4 -7.00 6.95 -10.04
C PRO A 4 -6.64 6.00 -8.89
N SER A 5 -7.56 5.83 -7.94
CA SER A 5 -7.29 5.08 -6.71
C SER A 5 -8.39 4.08 -6.39
N THR A 6 -7.99 2.95 -5.81
CA THR A 6 -8.90 1.93 -5.30
C THR A 6 -8.63 1.71 -3.80
N GLY A 7 -9.66 1.88 -2.98
CA GLY A 7 -9.62 1.56 -1.55
C GLY A 7 -10.32 0.23 -1.24
N TYR A 8 -9.64 -0.65 -0.50
CA TYR A 8 -10.18 -1.92 0.00
C TYR A 8 -10.53 -1.79 1.48
N GLU A 9 -11.79 -2.05 1.85
CA GLU A 9 -12.27 -1.95 3.23
C GLU A 9 -13.34 -3.00 3.51
N LEU A 10 -13.19 -3.77 4.58
CA LEU A 10 -14.15 -4.80 4.98
C LEU A 10 -15.29 -4.23 5.83
N ASN A 11 -15.02 -3.18 6.62
CA ASN A 11 -15.99 -2.55 7.49
C ASN A 11 -16.99 -1.71 6.67
N PRO A 12 -18.28 -2.12 6.60
CA PRO A 12 -19.27 -1.41 5.80
C PRO A 12 -19.52 0.02 6.27
N ILE A 13 -19.31 0.33 7.56
CA ILE A 13 -19.49 1.68 8.10
C ILE A 13 -18.41 2.60 7.54
N LEU A 14 -17.14 2.19 7.64
CA LEU A 14 -16.00 2.96 7.11
C LEU A 14 -16.08 3.09 5.58
N LEU A 15 -16.49 2.04 4.89
CA LEU A 15 -16.67 2.06 3.44
C LEU A 15 -17.72 3.09 3.01
N ASN A 16 -18.90 3.10 3.64
CA ASN A 16 -19.96 4.06 3.32
C ASN A 16 -19.55 5.49 3.69
N TRP A 17 -18.81 5.65 4.80
CA TRP A 17 -18.25 6.94 5.17
C TRP A 17 -17.24 7.46 4.14
N ALA A 18 -16.33 6.61 3.66
CA ALA A 18 -15.37 6.97 2.61
C ALA A 18 -16.06 7.39 1.30
N LYS A 19 -17.08 6.64 0.87
CA LYS A 19 -17.90 6.98 -0.31
C LYS A 19 -18.61 8.34 -0.14
N LEU A 20 -19.19 8.60 1.02
CA LEU A 20 -19.84 9.88 1.31
C LEU A 20 -18.85 11.05 1.27
N LEU A 21 -17.66 10.89 1.86
CA LEU A 21 -16.61 11.92 1.83
C LEU A 21 -16.10 12.17 0.41
N ALA A 22 -15.93 11.12 -0.39
CA ALA A 22 -15.52 11.23 -1.78
C ALA A 22 -16.55 12.00 -2.61
N TYR A 23 -17.84 11.65 -2.48
CA TYR A 23 -18.94 12.37 -3.10
C TYR A 23 -18.99 13.85 -2.69
N ARG A 24 -18.89 14.14 -1.39
CA ARG A 24 -18.89 15.52 -0.87
C ARG A 24 -17.70 16.36 -1.35
N ARG A 25 -16.59 15.72 -1.71
CA ARG A 25 -15.40 16.36 -2.28
C ARG A 25 -15.40 16.42 -3.82
N GLY A 26 -16.46 15.91 -4.46
CA GLY A 26 -16.63 15.96 -5.91
C GLY A 26 -15.79 14.93 -6.68
N PHE A 27 -15.30 13.87 -6.03
CA PHE A 27 -14.59 12.80 -6.73
C PHE A 27 -15.57 11.93 -7.51
N SER A 28 -15.24 11.69 -8.78
CA SER A 28 -15.96 10.74 -9.63
C SER A 28 -15.48 9.30 -9.41
N GLN A 29 -16.25 8.33 -9.91
CA GLN A 29 -15.94 6.90 -9.74
C GLN A 29 -14.64 6.48 -10.44
N ASP A 30 -14.28 7.12 -11.55
CA ASP A 30 -13.02 6.93 -12.28
C ASP A 30 -11.81 7.50 -11.53
N GLN A 31 -12.02 8.42 -10.58
CA GLN A 31 -10.96 8.98 -9.75
C GLN A 31 -10.76 8.20 -8.43
N ALA A 32 -11.85 7.80 -7.79
CA ALA A 32 -11.81 7.08 -6.51
C ALA A 32 -12.87 5.97 -6.45
N THR A 33 -12.41 4.72 -6.42
CA THR A 33 -13.25 3.53 -6.28
C THR A 33 -13.07 2.91 -4.89
N PHE A 34 -14.16 2.48 -4.25
CA PHE A 34 -14.14 1.87 -2.93
C PHE A 34 -14.83 0.50 -2.95
N LEU A 35 -14.07 -0.55 -2.62
CA LEU A 35 -14.50 -1.95 -2.72
C LEU A 35 -14.62 -2.57 -1.33
N LYS A 36 -15.76 -3.25 -1.10
CA LYS A 36 -15.94 -4.11 0.08
C LYS A 36 -15.28 -5.46 -0.17
N GLN A 37 -13.95 -5.50 -0.05
CA GLN A 37 -13.18 -6.68 -0.41
C GLN A 37 -11.98 -6.82 0.52
N ASP A 38 -11.61 -8.08 0.79
CA ASP A 38 -10.41 -8.40 1.55
C ASP A 38 -9.17 -8.08 0.71
N PHE A 39 -8.28 -7.29 1.31
CA PHE A 39 -6.99 -6.95 0.72
C PHE A 39 -6.18 -8.20 0.37
N TRP A 40 -6.23 -9.26 1.17
CA TRP A 40 -5.40 -10.45 0.96
C TRP A 40 -5.73 -11.19 -0.34
N VAL A 41 -6.99 -11.12 -0.80
CA VAL A 41 -7.44 -11.73 -2.06
C VAL A 41 -7.48 -10.76 -3.23
N ALA A 42 -7.22 -9.47 -2.99
CA ALA A 42 -7.15 -8.48 -4.06
C ALA A 42 -5.89 -8.70 -4.91
N ASP A 43 -6.04 -8.67 -6.23
CA ASP A 43 -4.93 -8.71 -7.18
C ASP A 43 -4.21 -7.36 -7.21
N LEU A 44 -2.98 -7.36 -6.71
CA LEU A 44 -2.15 -6.15 -6.65
C LEU A 44 -1.32 -5.91 -7.91
N SER A 45 -1.24 -6.87 -8.84
CA SER A 45 -0.34 -6.81 -10.01
C SER A 45 -0.63 -5.65 -10.96
N LYS A 46 -1.87 -5.13 -10.92
CA LYS A 46 -2.33 -3.98 -11.70
C LYS A 46 -1.99 -2.61 -11.11
N TYR A 47 -1.40 -2.54 -9.91
CA TYR A 47 -1.09 -1.27 -9.24
C TYR A 47 0.40 -0.98 -9.24
N ASN A 48 0.76 0.26 -9.62
CA ASN A 48 2.14 0.76 -9.51
C ASN A 48 2.40 1.49 -8.18
N ASN A 49 1.36 1.86 -7.44
CA ASN A 49 1.50 2.54 -6.16
C ASN A 49 0.56 1.91 -5.15
N VAL A 50 1.10 1.48 -4.01
CA VAL A 50 0.32 0.89 -2.92
C VAL A 50 0.63 1.63 -1.63
N THR A 51 -0.41 2.14 -0.97
CA THR A 51 -0.30 2.74 0.36
C THR A 51 -1.00 1.84 1.37
N VAL A 52 -0.33 1.52 2.47
CA VAL A 52 -0.86 0.62 3.51
C VAL A 52 -0.71 1.22 4.90
N PHE A 53 -1.78 1.07 5.66
CA PHE A 53 -1.88 1.49 7.06
C PHE A 53 -2.41 0.33 7.89
N LEU A 54 -1.52 -0.60 8.24
CA LEU A 54 -1.87 -1.90 8.79
C LEU A 54 -1.22 -2.12 10.15
N ALA A 55 -1.68 -3.14 10.88
CA ALA A 55 -1.20 -3.49 12.21
C ALA A 55 0.15 -4.23 12.18
N PRO A 56 0.98 -4.14 13.23
CA PRO A 56 2.28 -4.82 13.31
C PRO A 56 2.19 -6.32 13.06
N ALA A 57 1.12 -6.95 13.56
CA ALA A 57 0.92 -8.40 13.51
C ALA A 57 0.83 -8.98 12.08
N ILE A 58 0.60 -8.13 11.07
CA ILE A 58 0.44 -8.57 9.68
C ILE A 58 1.53 -8.05 8.73
N VAL A 59 2.54 -7.36 9.26
CA VAL A 59 3.62 -6.76 8.47
C VAL A 59 4.39 -7.80 7.65
N GLU A 60 4.68 -8.97 8.21
CA GLU A 60 5.44 -10.00 7.49
C GLU A 60 4.62 -10.64 6.36
N SER A 61 3.35 -10.98 6.61
CA SER A 61 2.43 -11.47 5.58
C SER A 61 2.23 -10.44 4.48
N LEU A 62 2.14 -9.16 4.84
CA LEU A 62 2.04 -8.05 3.91
C LEU A 62 3.27 -7.97 3.02
N LYS A 63 4.47 -8.04 3.61
CA LYS A 63 5.75 -8.02 2.88
C LYS A 63 5.80 -9.12 1.81
N LYS A 64 5.39 -10.34 2.16
CA LYS A 64 5.31 -11.46 1.21
C LYS A 64 4.36 -11.17 0.06
N LYS A 65 3.11 -10.77 0.34
CA LYS A 65 2.12 -10.46 -0.70
C LYS A 65 2.59 -9.36 -1.65
N LEU A 66 3.18 -8.29 -1.11
CA LEU A 66 3.71 -7.18 -1.91
C LEU A 66 4.88 -7.64 -2.80
N ALA A 67 5.78 -8.47 -2.27
CA ALA A 67 6.90 -9.03 -3.04
C ALA A 67 6.44 -9.96 -4.17
N ASP A 68 5.40 -10.75 -3.92
CA ASP A 68 4.91 -11.76 -4.85
C ASP A 68 4.08 -11.14 -5.99
N GLU A 69 3.28 -10.11 -5.71
CA GLU A 69 2.29 -9.58 -6.68
C GLU A 69 2.69 -8.27 -7.37
N LEU A 70 3.48 -7.40 -6.74
CA LEU A 70 3.73 -6.07 -7.32
C LEU A 70 4.74 -6.08 -8.48
N PRO A 71 4.50 -5.31 -9.55
CA PRO A 71 5.51 -5.09 -10.59
C PRO A 71 6.80 -4.45 -10.07
N ASP A 72 7.93 -4.65 -10.76
CA ASP A 72 9.25 -4.08 -10.40
C ASP A 72 9.23 -2.54 -10.32
N ASN A 73 8.46 -1.90 -11.20
CA ASN A 73 8.34 -0.44 -11.25
C ASN A 73 7.35 0.13 -10.23
N SER A 74 6.92 -0.66 -9.24
CA SER A 74 5.97 -0.24 -8.23
C SER A 74 6.64 0.39 -7.02
N ARG A 75 5.90 1.28 -6.35
CA ARG A 75 6.26 1.90 -5.08
C ARG A 75 5.26 1.53 -3.99
N VAL A 76 5.79 1.14 -2.84
CA VAL A 76 5.01 0.86 -1.63
C VAL A 76 5.25 1.96 -0.61
N ILE A 77 4.17 2.51 -0.06
CA ILE A 77 4.19 3.48 1.04
C ILE A 77 3.56 2.80 2.26
N VAL A 78 4.30 2.71 3.35
CA VAL A 78 3.83 2.13 4.61
C VAL A 78 3.88 3.19 5.69
N CYS A 79 2.82 3.33 6.48
CA CYS A 79 2.85 4.20 7.66
C CYS A 79 2.98 3.38 8.95
N ARG A 80 3.49 4.03 10.01
CA ARG A 80 3.73 3.53 11.37
C ARG A 80 4.74 2.40 11.55
N PHE A 81 4.73 1.38 10.69
CA PHE A 81 5.55 0.18 10.87
C PHE A 81 6.40 -0.10 9.62
N PRO A 82 7.74 0.00 9.69
CA PRO A 82 8.59 -0.27 8.53
C PRO A 82 8.57 -1.76 8.17
N LEU A 83 8.78 -2.07 6.89
CA LEU A 83 8.97 -3.44 6.40
C LEU A 83 10.41 -3.89 6.69
N THR A 84 10.59 -4.70 7.73
CA THR A 84 11.92 -5.16 8.15
C THR A 84 12.60 -6.02 7.07
N GLY A 85 13.90 -5.76 6.86
CA GLY A 85 14.70 -6.39 5.81
C GLY A 85 14.58 -5.73 4.43
N TRP A 86 13.70 -4.75 4.26
CA TRP A 86 13.68 -3.90 3.06
C TRP A 86 14.36 -2.57 3.35
N THR A 87 15.14 -2.08 2.39
CA THR A 87 15.77 -0.76 2.46
C THR A 87 14.79 0.28 1.92
N PRO A 88 14.32 1.25 2.73
CA PRO A 88 13.45 2.32 2.25
C PRO A 88 14.22 3.27 1.33
N THR A 89 13.58 3.73 0.27
CA THR A 89 14.11 4.79 -0.61
C THR A 89 14.03 6.15 0.09
N CYS A 90 12.95 6.41 0.83
CA CYS A 90 12.82 7.59 1.68
C CYS A 90 11.89 7.32 2.87
N SER A 91 11.93 8.21 3.86
CA SER A 91 11.01 8.24 4.99
C SER A 91 10.71 9.67 5.40
N GLU A 92 9.49 9.92 5.84
CA GLU A 92 9.04 11.23 6.33
C GLU A 92 8.24 11.08 7.62
N GLY A 93 8.19 12.14 8.43
CA GLY A 93 7.45 12.18 9.69
C GLY A 93 8.31 11.97 10.94
N SER A 94 7.65 11.64 12.06
CA SER A 94 8.30 11.18 13.29
C SER A 94 7.32 10.37 14.16
N GLY A 95 7.84 9.43 14.95
CA GLY A 95 7.04 8.64 15.90
C GLY A 95 5.89 7.86 15.23
N LEU A 96 4.66 8.08 15.69
CA LEU A 96 3.45 7.42 15.19
C LEU A 96 2.99 7.92 13.81
N GLU A 97 3.58 9.00 13.31
CA GLU A 97 3.28 9.58 12.00
C GLU A 97 4.41 9.32 11.00
N GLN A 98 5.37 8.44 11.34
CA GLN A 98 6.45 8.05 10.44
C GLN A 98 5.90 7.23 9.26
N VAL A 99 6.39 7.53 8.07
CA VAL A 99 6.05 6.90 6.80
C VAL A 99 7.34 6.47 6.10
N TRP A 100 7.32 5.31 5.43
CA TRP A 100 8.43 4.78 4.64
C TRP A 100 7.97 4.47 3.23
N ALA A 101 8.80 4.80 2.24
CA ALA A 101 8.59 4.43 0.85
C ALA A 101 9.64 3.42 0.39
N TYR A 102 9.21 2.43 -0.38
CA TYR A 102 10.05 1.35 -0.92
C TYR A 102 9.81 1.22 -2.41
N ASP A 103 10.88 1.15 -3.20
CA ASP A 103 10.82 0.82 -4.62
C ASP A 103 11.04 -0.68 -4.82
N MET A 104 10.10 -1.37 -5.47
CA MET A 104 10.14 -2.83 -5.61
C MET A 104 11.37 -3.31 -6.38
N ALA A 105 11.84 -2.54 -7.36
CA ALA A 105 13.09 -2.81 -8.08
C ALA A 105 14.32 -2.84 -7.14
N ASN A 106 14.38 -1.98 -6.12
CA ASN A 106 15.50 -1.94 -5.18
C ASN A 106 15.41 -3.10 -4.19
N VAL A 107 14.20 -3.39 -3.70
CA VAL A 107 13.91 -4.54 -2.83
C VAL A 107 14.41 -5.84 -3.46
N ARG A 108 14.08 -6.08 -4.74
CA ARG A 108 14.47 -7.31 -5.47
C ARG A 108 15.94 -7.37 -5.85
N LYS A 109 16.58 -6.23 -6.12
CA LYS A 109 18.04 -6.18 -6.31
C LYS A 109 18.77 -6.54 -5.01
N GLY A 110 18.28 -6.07 -3.87
CA GLY A 110 18.84 -6.38 -2.54
C GLY A 110 18.72 -7.86 -2.17
N SER A 111 17.63 -8.53 -2.54
CA SER A 111 17.48 -9.98 -2.29
C SER A 111 18.43 -10.85 -3.12
N ASN A 112 18.85 -10.38 -4.29
CA ASN A 112 19.79 -11.10 -5.16
C ASN A 112 21.27 -10.92 -4.73
N GLN A 113 21.53 -10.19 -3.65
CA GLN A 113 22.89 -9.92 -3.14
C GLN A 113 23.20 -10.60 -1.79
N SER A 114 22.38 -11.56 -1.34
CA SER A 114 22.75 -12.38 -0.17
C SER A 114 23.97 -13.26 -0.52
N PRO A 115 25.09 -13.13 0.23
CA PRO A 115 26.30 -13.90 -0.06
C PRO A 115 26.07 -15.38 0.26
N SER A 116 26.65 -16.22 -0.60
CA SER A 116 26.81 -17.66 -0.40
C SER A 116 27.66 -18.00 0.81
#